data_AF-A0A9Q0CVF8-F1
#
_entry.id   AF-A0A9Q0CVF8-F1
#
_cell.length_a   1.000
_cell.length_b   1.000
_cell.length_c   1.000
_cell.angle_alpha   90.00
_cell.angle_beta   90.00
_cell.angle_gamma   90.00
#
_symmetry.space_group_name_H-M   'P 1'
#
loop_
_entity.id
_entity.type
_entity.pdbx_description
1 polymer ?
#
loop_
_entity_poly.entity_id
_entity_poly.type
_entity_poly.pdbx_seq_one_letter_code
_entity_poly.pdbx_strand_id
1 'polypeptide(L)'
;MSGLTLVSPPHSTSSLRSFSWNDTVFQCQSHRISFSHLPGNKVLRKRWIVVWSKLSGYEEAMRIRKLREAQSRVKIKKRAPLRPGSISPPLPVPDHIPRPSYVGTTQSPVLSDMCQVHDSEGISGMRAACQLAARALELAGTLVRPSVTTKEIDKSVHSMIIEAGAYPSQLGFCGFPKSICTSVNECVCHGIPDSHQLQNGDIITVDVAVFLNGYHGTASKTFVCGQVNELVQRLVQVTEGCLERGISACKDGALYRRIGKRISEYAERYDFSLFERFVGHGIGSILHSEPLILHHRNDKPGRMVEGQTFTIGPTLTMGSSECVTWDDGWTIVASDGSRAVKFEHTVLITKTGVEVLTKL
;
A
#
# COMPACT_ATOMS: atom_id res chain seq x y z
N MET A 1 -14.23 4.20 -14.02
CA MET A 1 -15.65 4.42 -14.35
C MET A 1 -15.73 4.91 -15.78
N SER A 2 -16.32 4.13 -16.67
CA SER A 2 -16.38 4.37 -18.12
C SER A 2 -17.71 5.01 -18.50
N GLY A 3 -17.66 6.20 -19.08
CA GLY A 3 -18.83 6.84 -19.71
C GLY A 3 -19.08 6.25 -21.09
N LEU A 4 -20.32 5.80 -21.33
CA LEU A 4 -20.82 5.45 -22.66
C LEU A 4 -21.16 6.74 -23.42
N THR A 5 -20.63 6.91 -24.62
CA THR A 5 -21.10 7.94 -25.56
C THR A 5 -21.60 7.26 -26.83
N LEU A 6 -22.85 7.54 -27.21
CA LEU A 6 -23.47 7.10 -28.46
C LEU A 6 -23.32 8.20 -29.51
N VAL A 7 -22.81 7.88 -30.70
CA VAL A 7 -22.67 8.82 -31.82
C VAL A 7 -23.30 8.22 -33.07
N SER A 8 -24.12 9.03 -33.76
CA SER A 8 -24.77 8.72 -35.05
C SER A 8 -23.81 8.99 -36.22
N PRO A 9 -23.89 8.26 -37.35
CA PRO A 9 -22.91 8.40 -38.44
C PRO A 9 -23.20 9.62 -39.33
N PRO A 10 -22.17 10.34 -39.84
CA PRO A 10 -22.35 11.32 -40.90
C PRO A 10 -22.27 10.67 -42.29
N HIS A 11 -22.95 11.30 -43.25
CA HIS A 11 -23.00 10.95 -44.66
C HIS A 11 -21.67 11.14 -45.39
N SER A 12 -21.50 10.35 -46.45
CA SER A 12 -20.36 10.23 -47.38
C SER A 12 -19.92 11.53 -48.07
N THR A 13 -18.60 11.68 -48.33
CA THR A 13 -18.02 11.84 -49.69
C THR A 13 -16.46 11.86 -49.73
N SER A 14 -15.94 11.24 -50.80
CA SER A 14 -14.69 11.47 -51.57
C SER A 14 -13.26 11.12 -51.07
N SER A 15 -12.63 10.32 -51.96
CA SER A 15 -11.24 10.30 -52.47
C SER A 15 -10.06 9.74 -51.65
N LEU A 16 -9.76 8.47 -51.97
CA LEU A 16 -8.46 7.82 -52.24
C LEU A 16 -7.16 8.63 -52.00
N ARG A 17 -6.27 8.07 -51.16
CA ARG A 17 -4.86 7.78 -51.52
C ARG A 17 -4.39 6.50 -50.83
N SER A 18 -3.76 5.65 -51.62
CA SER A 18 -3.20 4.33 -51.31
C SER A 18 -1.88 4.41 -50.55
N PHE A 19 -1.70 3.55 -49.55
CA PHE A 19 -0.42 2.96 -49.18
C PHE A 19 -0.68 1.54 -48.65
N SER A 20 -0.10 0.53 -49.29
CA SER A 20 -0.11 -0.86 -48.83
C SER A 20 1.08 -1.13 -47.92
N TRP A 21 0.94 -2.04 -46.95
CA TRP A 21 1.62 -3.34 -46.88
C TRP A 21 1.18 -4.12 -45.61
N ASN A 22 0.65 -5.31 -45.89
CA ASN A 22 0.59 -6.61 -45.17
C ASN A 22 0.13 -6.77 -43.70
N ASP A 23 -1.03 -7.44 -43.60
CA ASP A 23 -1.34 -8.70 -42.90
C ASP A 23 -1.00 -8.91 -41.43
N THR A 24 -2.07 -9.01 -40.61
CA THR A 24 -2.25 -10.22 -39.78
C THR A 24 -3.75 -10.50 -39.59
N VAL A 25 -4.19 -11.63 -40.15
CA VAL A 25 -5.54 -12.19 -40.04
C VAL A 25 -5.75 -12.78 -38.65
N PHE A 26 -6.87 -12.46 -37.99
CA PHE A 26 -7.43 -13.31 -36.94
C PHE A 26 -8.89 -13.65 -37.27
N GLN A 27 -9.11 -14.93 -37.58
CA GLN A 27 -10.42 -15.57 -37.68
C GLN A 27 -11.12 -15.53 -36.32
N CYS A 28 -12.39 -15.12 -36.29
CA CYS A 28 -13.25 -15.30 -35.12
C CYS A 28 -14.44 -16.18 -35.53
N GLN A 29 -14.51 -17.37 -34.92
CA GLN A 29 -15.64 -18.29 -35.07
C GLN A 29 -16.88 -17.69 -34.39
N SER A 30 -18.04 -17.80 -35.06
CA SER A 30 -19.33 -17.46 -34.46
C SER A 30 -20.02 -18.73 -33.94
N HIS A 31 -20.26 -18.81 -32.64
CA HIS A 31 -21.17 -19.81 -32.08
C HIS A 31 -22.62 -19.31 -32.26
N ARG A 32 -23.46 -20.12 -32.92
CA ARG A 32 -24.91 -19.92 -32.99
C ARG A 32 -25.55 -20.56 -31.77
N ILE A 33 -26.25 -19.77 -30.96
CA ILE A 33 -27.26 -20.26 -30.02
C ILE A 33 -28.63 -20.10 -30.70
N SER A 34 -29.37 -21.20 -30.77
CA SER A 34 -30.70 -21.32 -31.37
C SER A 34 -31.78 -21.15 -30.32
N PHE A 35 -32.76 -20.27 -30.55
CA PHE A 35 -34.05 -20.30 -29.87
C PHE A 35 -35.19 -20.28 -30.90
N SER A 36 -36.18 -21.16 -30.67
CA SER A 36 -37.38 -21.38 -31.47
C SER A 36 -38.38 -20.22 -31.39
N HIS A 37 -39.03 -19.93 -32.52
CA HIS A 37 -39.98 -18.82 -32.69
C HIS A 37 -41.43 -19.18 -32.33
N LEU A 38 -42.16 -18.21 -31.77
CA LEU A 38 -43.60 -18.02 -31.93
C LEU A 38 -43.85 -16.67 -32.66
N PRO A 39 -44.93 -16.53 -33.46
CA PRO A 39 -45.04 -15.44 -34.44
C PRO A 39 -45.82 -14.23 -33.92
N GLY A 40 -45.35 -13.03 -34.25
CA GLY A 40 -46.13 -11.79 -34.13
C GLY A 40 -45.49 -10.70 -33.27
N ASN A 41 -44.41 -10.08 -33.76
CA ASN A 41 -44.13 -8.65 -33.57
C ASN A 41 -42.90 -8.26 -34.41
N LYS A 42 -42.95 -7.11 -35.09
CA LYS A 42 -41.80 -6.56 -35.85
C LYS A 42 -40.68 -6.20 -34.86
N VAL A 43 -39.70 -7.10 -34.69
CA VAL A 43 -38.49 -6.82 -33.91
C VAL A 43 -37.49 -6.08 -34.79
N LEU A 44 -37.36 -4.76 -34.59
CA LEU A 44 -36.24 -3.98 -35.08
C LEU A 44 -34.95 -4.48 -34.41
N ARG A 45 -34.21 -5.35 -35.07
CA ARG A 45 -32.86 -5.77 -34.63
C ARG A 45 -31.88 -4.61 -34.79
N LYS A 46 -31.72 -3.80 -33.73
CA LYS A 46 -30.56 -2.90 -33.61
C LYS A 46 -29.32 -3.73 -33.35
N ARG A 47 -28.41 -3.74 -34.33
CA ARG A 47 -27.11 -4.39 -34.25
C ARG A 47 -26.18 -3.48 -33.45
N TRP A 48 -25.87 -3.84 -32.22
CA TRP A 48 -24.89 -3.11 -31.41
C TRP A 48 -23.50 -3.60 -31.80
N ILE A 49 -22.70 -2.72 -32.39
CA ILE A 49 -21.27 -2.96 -32.62
C ILE A 49 -20.56 -2.39 -31.39
N VAL A 50 -19.98 -3.26 -30.57
CA VAL A 50 -19.06 -2.84 -29.51
C VAL A 50 -17.69 -2.65 -30.16
N VAL A 51 -17.31 -1.39 -30.41
CA VAL A 51 -15.96 -1.05 -30.87
C VAL A 51 -15.09 -0.86 -29.64
N TRP A 52 -14.17 -1.80 -29.41
CA TRP A 52 -13.04 -1.58 -28.51
C TRP A 52 -11.91 -0.91 -29.30
N SER A 53 -11.66 0.37 -29.06
CA SER A 53 -10.41 0.99 -29.50
C SER A 53 -9.34 0.73 -28.43
N LYS A 54 -8.33 -0.07 -28.79
CA LYS A 54 -7.06 -0.06 -28.06
C LYS A 54 -6.46 1.32 -28.36
N LEU A 55 -6.41 2.21 -27.38
CA LEU A 55 -5.63 3.45 -27.51
C LEU A 55 -4.23 3.05 -27.98
N SER A 56 -3.80 3.66 -29.08
CA SER A 56 -2.45 3.40 -29.59
C SER A 56 -1.45 3.82 -28.51
N GLY A 57 -0.32 3.11 -28.39
CA GLY A 57 0.70 3.46 -27.39
C GLY A 57 1.16 4.93 -27.50
N TYR A 58 1.04 5.52 -28.70
CA TYR A 58 1.32 6.92 -28.97
C TYR A 58 0.28 7.88 -28.37
N GLU A 59 -1.02 7.59 -28.48
CA GLU A 59 -2.07 8.42 -27.88
C GLU A 59 -1.99 8.42 -26.36
N GLU A 60 -1.69 7.27 -25.76
CA GLU A 60 -1.48 7.18 -24.31
C GLU A 60 -0.22 7.94 -23.89
N ALA A 61 0.88 7.85 -24.66
CA ALA A 61 2.10 8.62 -24.41
C ALA A 61 1.85 10.14 -24.51
N MET A 62 1.06 10.60 -25.49
CA MET A 62 0.68 12.01 -25.63
C MET A 62 -0.23 12.49 -24.51
N ARG A 63 -1.14 11.64 -24.02
CA ARG A 63 -1.97 11.93 -22.84
C ARG A 63 -1.11 12.08 -21.58
N ILE A 64 -0.17 11.16 -21.35
CA ILE A 64 0.80 11.22 -20.25
C ILE A 64 1.62 12.50 -20.35
N ARG A 65 2.12 12.85 -21.55
CA ARG A 65 2.86 14.12 -21.77
C ARG A 65 2.02 15.36 -21.45
N LYS A 66 0.77 15.43 -21.90
CA LYS A 66 -0.12 16.56 -21.57
C LYS A 66 -0.40 16.64 -20.07
N LEU A 67 -0.54 15.51 -19.38
CA LEU A 67 -0.65 15.47 -17.92
C LEU A 67 0.63 15.96 -17.25
N ARG A 68 1.82 15.62 -17.76
CA ARG A 68 3.12 16.13 -17.28
C ARG A 68 3.26 17.64 -17.47
N GLU A 69 2.87 18.15 -18.63
CA GLU A 69 2.89 19.60 -18.93
C GLU A 69 1.85 20.38 -18.11
N ALA A 70 0.74 19.75 -17.72
CA ALA A 70 -0.21 20.31 -16.77
C ALA A 70 0.34 20.26 -15.33
N GLN A 71 1.00 19.18 -14.93
CA GLN A 71 1.65 19.00 -13.63
C GLN A 71 2.79 20.01 -13.40
N SER A 72 3.60 20.31 -14.41
CA SER A 72 4.68 21.30 -14.30
C SER A 72 4.19 22.74 -14.12
N ARG A 73 2.92 23.02 -14.47
CA ARG A 73 2.29 24.34 -14.33
C ARG A 73 1.61 24.56 -12.97
N VAL A 74 1.36 23.51 -12.19
CA VAL A 74 0.78 23.65 -10.86
C VAL A 74 1.89 24.09 -9.89
N LYS A 75 1.94 25.38 -9.56
CA LYS A 75 2.75 25.87 -8.43
C LYS A 75 2.19 25.26 -7.14
N ILE A 76 2.72 24.13 -6.70
CA ILE A 76 2.41 23.57 -5.39
C ILE A 76 2.91 24.58 -4.35
N LYS A 77 1.98 25.19 -3.61
CA LYS A 77 2.31 26.08 -2.50
C LYS A 77 3.19 25.29 -1.53
N LYS A 78 4.46 25.69 -1.37
CA LYS A 78 5.40 24.99 -0.48
C LYS A 78 4.83 24.99 0.95
N ARG A 79 4.60 23.80 1.50
CA ARG A 79 4.24 23.60 2.91
C ARG A 79 5.46 23.94 3.77
N ALA A 80 5.23 24.44 4.98
CA ALA A 80 6.32 24.54 5.96
C ALA A 80 6.87 23.13 6.26
N PRO A 81 8.20 22.97 6.40
CA PRO A 81 8.79 21.70 6.82
C PRO A 81 8.21 21.22 8.15
N LEU A 82 8.03 19.91 8.28
CA LEU A 82 7.64 19.27 9.53
C LEU A 82 8.70 19.52 10.60
N ARG A 83 8.26 19.68 11.84
CA ARG A 83 9.12 19.86 13.01
C ARG A 83 8.69 18.89 14.10
N PRO A 84 9.62 18.37 14.90
CA PRO A 84 9.28 17.58 16.08
C PRO A 84 8.39 18.39 17.03
N GLY A 85 7.32 17.75 17.52
CA GLY A 85 6.54 18.19 18.66
C GLY A 85 7.15 17.71 19.98
N SER A 86 6.43 17.99 21.07
CA SER A 86 6.77 17.48 22.39
C SER A 86 6.30 16.03 22.57
N ILE A 87 7.21 15.16 22.99
CA ILE A 87 6.97 13.74 23.22
C ILE A 87 6.62 13.53 24.71
N SER A 88 5.47 12.92 25.00
CA SER A 88 5.11 12.54 26.37
C SER A 88 5.85 11.26 26.82
N PRO A 89 5.85 10.90 28.12
CA PRO A 89 6.34 9.60 28.57
C PRO A 89 5.64 8.42 27.86
N PRO A 90 6.26 7.23 27.84
CA PRO A 90 5.63 5.99 27.36
C PRO A 90 4.35 5.67 28.12
N LEU A 91 3.37 5.07 27.44
CA LEU A 91 2.12 4.63 28.05
C LEU A 91 2.32 3.28 28.77
N PRO A 92 1.71 3.07 29.95
CA PRO A 92 1.93 1.88 30.75
C PRO A 92 1.22 0.66 30.16
N VAL A 93 1.89 -0.50 30.21
CA VAL A 93 1.30 -1.80 29.85
C VAL A 93 1.09 -2.62 31.13
N PRO A 94 -0.15 -3.07 31.46
CA PRO A 94 -0.42 -3.90 32.63
C PRO A 94 0.42 -5.18 32.67
N ASP A 95 0.80 -5.61 33.88
CA ASP A 95 1.75 -6.72 34.05
C ASP A 95 1.26 -8.08 33.59
N HIS A 96 -0.06 -8.28 33.53
CA HIS A 96 -0.67 -9.53 33.07
C HIS A 96 -0.64 -9.69 31.54
N ILE A 97 -0.33 -8.63 30.77
CA ILE A 97 -0.23 -8.71 29.31
C ILE A 97 1.11 -9.37 28.94
N PRO A 98 1.10 -10.47 28.15
CA PRO A 98 2.32 -11.09 27.68
C PRO A 98 3.18 -10.11 26.88
N ARG A 99 4.48 -10.05 27.20
CA ARG A 99 5.44 -9.15 26.54
C ARG A 99 6.33 -9.94 25.57
N PRO A 100 6.65 -9.37 24.39
CA PRO A 100 7.61 -9.97 23.49
C PRO A 100 9.04 -9.90 24.08
N SER A 101 9.93 -10.77 23.58
CA SER A 101 11.24 -11.05 24.20
C SER A 101 12.22 -9.87 24.22
N TYR A 102 12.03 -8.86 23.36
CA TYR A 102 12.88 -7.66 23.34
C TYR A 102 12.53 -6.63 24.41
N VAL A 103 11.37 -6.74 25.06
CA VAL A 103 10.95 -5.74 26.04
C VAL A 103 11.82 -5.87 27.29
N GLY A 104 12.53 -4.79 27.64
CA GLY A 104 13.46 -4.75 28.76
C GLY A 104 14.87 -5.24 28.45
N THR A 105 15.17 -5.57 27.19
CA THR A 105 16.54 -5.90 26.77
C THR A 105 17.28 -4.66 26.29
N THR A 106 18.61 -4.66 26.44
CA THR A 106 19.51 -3.61 25.94
C THR A 106 20.13 -3.94 24.59
N GLN A 107 19.85 -5.13 24.06
CA GLN A 107 20.42 -5.60 22.81
C GLN A 107 19.51 -5.22 21.65
N SER A 108 20.08 -4.58 20.64
CA SER A 108 19.38 -4.40 19.37
C SER A 108 19.06 -5.77 18.78
N PRO A 109 17.80 -6.07 18.45
CA PRO A 109 17.43 -7.30 17.78
C PRO A 109 18.16 -7.40 16.44
N VAL A 110 19.01 -8.41 16.31
CA VAL A 110 19.58 -8.82 15.02
C VAL A 110 18.43 -9.35 14.16
N LEU A 111 18.40 -9.01 12.88
CA LEU A 111 17.43 -9.57 11.94
C LEU A 111 17.52 -11.10 12.02
N SER A 112 16.41 -11.76 12.34
CA SER A 112 16.41 -13.21 12.44
C SER A 112 16.41 -13.85 11.06
N ASP A 113 17.31 -14.79 10.81
CA ASP A 113 17.32 -15.60 9.58
C ASP A 113 16.16 -16.61 9.51
N MET A 114 15.36 -16.74 10.59
CA MET A 114 14.25 -17.68 10.66
C MET A 114 13.03 -17.18 9.88
N CYS A 115 12.81 -17.79 8.71
CA CYS A 115 11.57 -17.62 7.96
C CYS A 115 10.36 -18.08 8.79
N GLN A 116 9.34 -17.23 8.89
CA GLN A 116 8.14 -17.51 9.67
C GLN A 116 7.16 -18.36 8.84
N VAL A 117 7.26 -19.67 8.98
CA VAL A 117 6.37 -20.67 8.35
C VAL A 117 5.58 -21.37 9.44
N HIS A 118 4.26 -21.36 9.31
CA HIS A 118 3.36 -21.75 10.39
C HIS A 118 2.59 -23.02 10.08
N ASP A 119 2.31 -23.79 11.14
CA ASP A 119 1.29 -24.84 11.12
C ASP A 119 -0.12 -24.24 11.31
N SER A 120 -1.14 -25.08 11.51
CA SER A 120 -2.52 -24.63 11.69
C SER A 120 -2.74 -23.76 12.93
N GLU A 121 -2.01 -24.02 14.02
CA GLU A 121 -2.10 -23.25 15.25
C GLU A 121 -1.45 -21.88 15.04
N GLY A 122 -0.25 -21.84 14.47
CA GLY A 122 0.45 -20.60 14.17
C GLY A 122 -0.30 -19.71 13.18
N ILE A 123 -0.92 -20.29 12.16
CA ILE A 123 -1.79 -19.55 11.23
C ILE A 123 -2.98 -18.93 11.98
N SER A 124 -3.57 -19.64 12.95
CA SER A 124 -4.69 -19.12 13.74
C SER A 124 -4.25 -17.97 14.64
N GLY A 125 -3.08 -18.08 15.27
CA GLY A 125 -2.45 -17.00 16.03
C GLY A 125 -2.16 -15.76 15.17
N MET A 126 -1.57 -15.96 13.99
CA MET A 126 -1.31 -14.91 13.02
C MET A 126 -2.58 -14.19 12.57
N ARG A 127 -3.66 -14.93 12.26
CA ARG A 127 -4.96 -14.34 11.92
C ARG A 127 -5.50 -13.48 13.06
N ALA A 128 -5.47 -13.96 14.30
CA ALA A 128 -5.95 -13.21 15.46
C ALA A 128 -5.17 -11.91 15.67
N ALA A 129 -3.83 -11.98 15.66
CA ALA A 129 -2.97 -10.81 15.83
C ALA A 129 -3.14 -9.80 14.68
N CYS A 130 -3.19 -10.27 13.43
CA CYS A 130 -3.38 -9.42 12.26
C CYS A 130 -4.77 -8.77 12.23
N GLN A 131 -5.83 -9.50 12.61
CA GLN A 131 -7.17 -8.92 12.68
C GLN A 131 -7.24 -7.82 13.75
N LEU A 132 -6.57 -7.99 14.90
CA LEU A 132 -6.46 -6.93 15.91
C LEU A 132 -5.69 -5.71 15.37
N ALA A 133 -4.54 -5.91 14.72
CA ALA A 133 -3.79 -4.81 14.11
C ALA A 133 -4.63 -4.04 13.08
N ALA A 134 -5.41 -4.75 12.25
CA ALA A 134 -6.29 -4.14 11.26
C ALA A 134 -7.42 -3.32 11.90
N ARG A 135 -8.07 -3.83 12.98
CA ARG A 135 -9.07 -3.08 13.75
C ARG A 135 -8.48 -1.84 14.44
N ALA A 136 -7.29 -1.96 14.99
CA ALA A 136 -6.58 -0.84 15.62
C ALA A 136 -6.19 0.24 14.59
N LEU A 137 -5.78 -0.17 13.38
CA LEU A 137 -5.52 0.74 12.27
C LEU A 137 -6.80 1.43 11.77
N GLU A 138 -7.92 0.71 11.72
CA GLU A 138 -9.23 1.29 11.39
C GLU A 138 -9.65 2.35 12.42
N LEU A 139 -9.54 2.05 13.72
CA LEU A 139 -9.76 3.02 14.80
C LEU A 139 -8.89 4.26 14.61
N ALA A 140 -7.59 4.09 14.36
CA ALA A 140 -6.68 5.20 14.11
C ALA A 140 -7.18 6.09 12.96
N GLY A 141 -7.63 5.46 11.87
CA GLY A 141 -8.21 6.16 10.71
C GLY A 141 -9.43 7.01 11.05
N THR A 142 -10.31 6.57 11.96
CA THR A 142 -11.49 7.36 12.39
C THR A 142 -11.11 8.64 13.15
N LEU A 143 -9.91 8.69 13.72
CA LEU A 143 -9.40 9.82 14.49
C LEU A 143 -8.66 10.85 13.63
N VAL A 144 -8.29 10.51 12.39
CA VAL A 144 -7.56 11.39 11.48
C VAL A 144 -8.45 12.53 11.01
N ARG A 145 -8.31 13.67 11.67
CA ARG A 145 -8.99 14.93 11.33
C ARG A 145 -8.17 16.14 11.82
N PRO A 146 -8.41 17.35 11.28
CA PRO A 146 -7.69 18.53 11.72
C PRO A 146 -7.75 18.75 13.24
N SER A 147 -6.69 19.31 13.79
CA SER A 147 -6.48 19.63 15.21
C SER A 147 -6.26 18.43 16.15
N VAL A 148 -6.49 17.19 15.70
CA VAL A 148 -6.11 16.00 16.49
C VAL A 148 -4.60 15.83 16.46
N THR A 149 -4.00 15.52 17.61
CA THR A 149 -2.57 15.26 17.73
C THR A 149 -2.22 13.80 17.46
N THR A 150 -1.02 13.55 16.95
CA THR A 150 -0.50 12.20 16.73
C THR A 150 -0.45 11.38 18.04
N LYS A 151 -0.11 12.01 19.19
CA LYS A 151 -0.17 11.35 20.50
C LYS A 151 -1.59 10.97 20.96
N GLU A 152 -2.64 11.67 20.52
CA GLU A 152 -4.02 11.30 20.84
C GLU A 152 -4.44 10.05 20.06
N ILE A 153 -3.96 9.92 18.82
CA ILE A 153 -4.13 8.70 18.01
C ILE A 153 -3.40 7.53 18.69
N ASP A 154 -2.12 7.71 19.04
CA ASP A 154 -1.32 6.70 19.76
C ASP A 154 -2.00 6.25 21.06
N LYS A 155 -2.48 7.20 21.88
CA LYS A 155 -3.18 6.87 23.13
C LYS A 155 -4.43 6.03 22.90
N SER A 156 -5.23 6.36 21.88
CA SER A 156 -6.49 5.65 21.60
C SER A 156 -6.21 4.24 21.08
N VAL A 157 -5.24 4.10 20.18
CA VAL A 157 -4.81 2.79 19.66
C VAL A 157 -4.17 1.94 20.75
N HIS A 158 -3.33 2.53 21.60
CA HIS A 158 -2.74 1.87 22.76
C HIS A 158 -3.84 1.29 23.65
N SER A 159 -4.84 2.09 24.06
CA SER A 159 -5.95 1.59 24.89
C SER A 159 -6.65 0.38 24.27
N MET A 160 -6.98 0.43 22.96
CA MET A 160 -7.62 -0.69 22.27
C MET A 160 -6.77 -1.97 22.28
N ILE A 161 -5.46 -1.84 22.08
CA ILE A 161 -4.51 -2.96 22.10
C ILE A 161 -4.47 -3.59 23.50
N ILE A 162 -4.41 -2.76 24.55
CA ILE A 162 -4.40 -3.19 25.95
C ILE A 162 -5.71 -3.86 26.34
N GLU A 163 -6.85 -3.30 25.96
CA GLU A 163 -8.19 -3.88 26.19
C GLU A 163 -8.37 -5.23 25.51
N ALA A 164 -7.69 -5.46 24.39
CA ALA A 164 -7.65 -6.75 23.70
C ALA A 164 -6.66 -7.75 24.31
N GLY A 165 -5.98 -7.41 25.41
CA GLY A 165 -4.99 -8.25 26.07
C GLY A 165 -3.69 -8.41 25.28
N ALA A 166 -3.40 -7.49 24.35
CA ALA A 166 -2.23 -7.53 23.49
C ALA A 166 -1.19 -6.49 23.90
N TYR A 167 0.05 -6.69 23.45
CA TYR A 167 1.14 -5.73 23.63
C TYR A 167 1.36 -4.90 22.35
N PRO A 168 1.52 -3.57 22.42
CA PRO A 168 1.88 -2.75 21.26
C PRO A 168 3.35 -2.99 20.88
N SER A 169 3.59 -3.71 19.79
CA SER A 169 4.92 -4.27 19.47
C SER A 169 5.99 -3.20 19.22
N GLN A 170 5.60 -1.99 18.83
CA GLN A 170 6.56 -0.92 18.63
C GLN A 170 7.09 -0.39 19.97
N LEU A 171 6.34 -0.51 21.06
CA LEU A 171 6.71 0.04 22.35
C LEU A 171 7.94 -0.66 22.91
N GLY A 172 9.02 0.10 23.14
CA GLY A 172 10.29 -0.41 23.66
C GLY A 172 11.14 -1.17 22.64
N PHE A 173 10.65 -1.40 21.41
CA PHE A 173 11.43 -2.07 20.36
C PHE A 173 12.64 -1.19 19.98
N CYS A 174 13.86 -1.67 20.26
CA CYS A 174 15.11 -0.89 20.18
C CYS A 174 15.06 0.47 20.91
N GLY A 175 14.21 0.60 21.95
CA GLY A 175 14.00 1.86 22.65
C GLY A 175 13.00 2.84 22.00
N PHE A 176 12.20 2.41 21.02
CA PHE A 176 11.13 3.24 20.46
C PHE A 176 10.11 3.62 21.56
N PRO A 177 9.72 4.90 21.70
CA PRO A 177 9.06 5.38 22.91
C PRO A 177 7.52 5.30 22.90
N LYS A 178 6.90 4.86 21.79
CA LYS A 178 5.45 4.92 21.57
C LYS A 178 4.87 3.60 21.08
N SER A 179 3.54 3.52 21.07
CA SER A 179 2.82 2.27 20.80
C SER A 179 2.62 2.02 19.32
N ILE A 180 2.62 3.09 18.51
CA ILE A 180 2.47 3.08 17.05
C ILE A 180 3.44 4.09 16.43
N CYS A 181 3.60 4.04 15.09
CA CYS A 181 4.27 5.09 14.34
C CYS A 181 3.24 5.98 13.63
N THR A 182 3.49 7.29 13.61
CA THR A 182 2.66 8.29 12.90
C THR A 182 3.55 9.16 12.01
N SER A 183 3.53 8.91 10.71
CA SER A 183 4.41 9.56 9.73
C SER A 183 3.61 10.55 8.88
N VAL A 184 3.73 11.84 9.25
CA VAL A 184 3.00 12.94 8.61
C VAL A 184 3.80 13.50 7.42
N ASN A 185 3.12 13.70 6.28
CA ASN A 185 3.64 14.37 5.08
C ASN A 185 4.97 13.82 4.53
N GLU A 186 6.10 14.51 4.77
CA GLU A 186 7.44 14.12 4.30
C GLU A 186 8.10 13.05 5.17
N CYS A 187 7.52 12.75 6.34
CA CYS A 187 7.95 11.62 7.15
C CYS A 187 7.63 10.32 6.42
N VAL A 188 8.68 9.57 6.11
CA VAL A 188 8.64 8.34 5.30
C VAL A 188 8.19 7.16 6.15
N CYS A 189 8.76 7.01 7.34
CA CYS A 189 8.38 6.00 8.32
C CYS A 189 8.90 6.36 9.72
N HIS A 190 8.46 5.58 10.73
CA HIS A 190 8.94 5.64 12.11
C HIS A 190 8.78 7.00 12.81
N GLY A 191 7.84 7.83 12.34
CA GLY A 191 7.53 9.08 13.02
C GLY A 191 7.00 8.80 14.42
N ILE A 192 7.58 9.44 15.44
CA ILE A 192 7.18 9.26 16.84
C ILE A 192 5.91 10.09 17.11
N PRO A 193 4.82 9.48 17.62
CA PRO A 193 3.67 10.23 18.11
C PRO A 193 4.03 11.27 19.17
N ASP A 194 3.61 12.51 18.93
CA ASP A 194 4.00 13.71 19.68
C ASP A 194 2.84 14.73 19.75
N SER A 195 3.14 15.98 20.13
CA SER A 195 2.15 17.05 20.19
C SER A 195 1.79 17.69 18.84
N HIS A 196 2.25 17.15 17.70
CA HIS A 196 1.93 17.67 16.38
C HIS A 196 0.43 17.55 16.11
N GLN A 197 -0.23 18.67 15.89
CA GLN A 197 -1.64 18.72 15.47
C GLN A 197 -1.75 18.57 13.96
N LEU A 198 -2.54 17.60 13.51
CA LEU A 198 -2.85 17.42 12.10
C LEU A 198 -3.54 18.65 11.53
N GLN A 199 -3.17 19.02 10.30
CA GLN A 199 -3.73 20.14 9.58
C GLN A 199 -4.59 19.65 8.41
N ASN A 200 -5.55 20.47 7.97
CA ASN A 200 -6.27 20.20 6.74
C ASN A 200 -5.30 20.20 5.55
N GLY A 201 -5.28 19.11 4.78
CA GLY A 201 -4.37 18.91 3.67
C GLY A 201 -3.09 18.13 4.01
N ASP A 202 -3.01 17.61 5.24
CA ASP A 202 -2.00 16.63 5.59
C ASP A 202 -2.38 15.23 5.10
N ILE A 203 -1.34 14.43 4.88
CA ILE A 203 -1.45 12.98 4.87
C ILE A 203 -0.70 12.43 6.08
N ILE A 204 -1.17 11.33 6.63
CA ILE A 204 -0.53 10.64 7.75
C ILE A 204 -0.54 9.15 7.50
N THR A 205 0.63 8.52 7.48
CA THR A 205 0.73 7.07 7.60
C THR A 205 0.68 6.69 9.07
N VAL A 206 -0.28 5.84 9.43
CA VAL A 206 -0.28 5.16 10.73
C VAL A 206 0.18 3.73 10.50
N ASP A 207 1.15 3.29 11.30
CA ASP A 207 1.71 1.94 11.28
C ASP A 207 1.47 1.29 12.65
N VAL A 208 0.77 0.16 12.68
CA VAL A 208 0.33 -0.52 13.90
C VAL A 208 0.85 -1.94 13.90
N ALA A 209 1.61 -2.29 14.93
CA ALA A 209 2.03 -3.66 15.19
C ALA A 209 1.60 -4.10 16.60
N VAL A 210 0.97 -5.27 16.71
CA VAL A 210 0.47 -5.84 17.97
C VAL A 210 1.08 -7.21 18.21
N PHE A 211 1.27 -7.58 19.47
CA PHE A 211 1.70 -8.90 19.89
C PHE A 211 0.59 -9.53 20.72
N LEU A 212 -0.01 -10.60 20.19
CA LEU A 212 -1.14 -11.29 20.79
C LEU A 212 -0.88 -12.80 20.73
N ASN A 213 -1.01 -13.47 21.87
CA ASN A 213 -0.87 -14.93 21.98
C ASN A 213 0.42 -15.49 21.37
N GLY A 214 1.53 -14.77 21.49
CA GLY A 214 2.83 -15.22 20.96
C GLY A 214 3.12 -14.81 19.51
N TYR A 215 2.22 -14.09 18.83
CA TYR A 215 2.36 -13.70 17.43
C TYR A 215 2.25 -12.20 17.23
N HIS A 216 3.06 -11.67 16.32
CA HIS A 216 3.00 -10.31 15.85
C HIS A 216 2.09 -10.18 14.63
N GLY A 217 1.23 -9.17 14.62
CA GLY A 217 0.49 -8.75 13.43
C GLY A 217 0.76 -7.27 13.16
N THR A 218 1.00 -6.90 11.89
CA THR A 218 1.29 -5.50 11.51
C THR A 218 0.56 -5.07 10.25
N ALA A 219 0.13 -3.80 10.24
CA ALA A 219 -0.44 -3.14 9.08
C ALA A 219 -0.19 -1.63 9.13
N SER A 220 -0.07 -1.03 7.95
CA SER A 220 0.02 0.43 7.83
C SER A 220 -0.87 0.96 6.73
N LYS A 221 -1.37 2.18 6.91
CA LYS A 221 -2.16 2.88 5.90
C LYS A 221 -1.93 4.38 5.98
N THR A 222 -1.81 5.02 4.82
CA THR A 222 -1.86 6.47 4.72
C THR A 222 -3.31 6.95 4.68
N PHE A 223 -3.66 7.83 5.61
CA PHE A 223 -4.94 8.53 5.68
C PHE A 223 -4.79 9.98 5.22
N VAL A 224 -5.87 10.52 4.66
CA VAL A 224 -5.97 11.93 4.25
C VAL A 224 -6.68 12.71 5.36
N CYS A 225 -6.05 13.78 5.84
CA CYS A 225 -6.61 14.68 6.84
C CYS A 225 -7.34 15.85 6.14
N GLY A 226 -8.67 15.80 6.12
CA GLY A 226 -9.48 16.81 5.44
C GLY A 226 -9.38 16.71 3.91
N GLN A 227 -8.96 17.79 3.25
CA GLN A 227 -8.90 17.88 1.79
C GLN A 227 -7.47 18.06 1.28
N VAL A 228 -7.01 17.15 0.42
CA VAL A 228 -5.72 17.22 -0.29
C VAL A 228 -5.93 17.41 -1.79
N ASN A 229 -4.94 17.99 -2.46
CA ASN A 229 -4.98 18.18 -3.91
C ASN A 229 -4.94 16.85 -4.69
N GLU A 230 -5.37 16.87 -5.94
CA GLU A 230 -5.47 15.69 -6.81
C GLU A 230 -4.15 14.92 -6.95
N LEU A 231 -3.01 15.61 -6.95
CA LEU A 231 -1.71 14.97 -7.10
C LEU A 231 -1.35 14.14 -5.87
N VAL A 232 -1.65 14.63 -4.67
CA VAL A 232 -1.49 13.89 -3.41
C VAL A 232 -2.49 12.74 -3.34
N GLN A 233 -3.75 12.95 -3.74
CA GLN A 233 -4.74 11.85 -3.82
C GLN A 233 -4.25 10.74 -4.76
N ARG A 234 -3.67 11.12 -5.91
CA ARG A 234 -3.11 10.18 -6.87
C ARG A 234 -1.91 9.43 -6.31
N LEU A 235 -1.01 10.08 -5.57
CA LEU A 235 0.10 9.41 -4.88
C LEU A 235 -0.41 8.34 -3.91
N VAL A 236 -1.43 8.67 -3.11
CA VAL A 236 -2.05 7.71 -2.17
C VAL A 236 -2.61 6.50 -2.93
N GLN A 237 -3.43 6.73 -3.95
CA GLN A 237 -4.06 5.68 -4.75
C GLN A 237 -3.04 4.80 -5.50
N VAL A 238 -1.98 5.41 -6.04
CA VAL A 238 -0.94 4.66 -6.76
C VAL A 238 -0.13 3.80 -5.80
N THR A 239 0.17 4.29 -4.60
CA THR A 239 0.89 3.51 -3.58
C THR A 239 0.07 2.31 -3.12
N GLU A 240 -1.23 2.49 -2.86
CA GLU A 240 -2.14 1.37 -2.54
C GLU A 240 -2.20 0.37 -3.71
N GLY A 241 -2.33 0.86 -4.95
CA GLY A 241 -2.33 0.00 -6.13
C GLY A 241 -0.99 -0.72 -6.40
N CYS A 242 0.15 -0.17 -5.95
CA CYS A 242 1.44 -0.85 -5.92
C CYS A 242 1.40 -2.03 -4.96
N LEU A 243 0.92 -1.81 -3.73
CA LEU A 243 0.78 -2.86 -2.72
C LEU A 243 -0.07 -4.03 -3.25
N GLU A 244 -1.26 -3.74 -3.79
CA GLU A 244 -2.15 -4.76 -4.36
C GLU A 244 -1.48 -5.59 -5.45
N ARG A 245 -0.69 -4.95 -6.33
CA ARG A 245 0.06 -5.64 -7.40
C ARG A 245 1.20 -6.48 -6.87
N GLY A 246 1.91 -5.99 -5.85
CA GLY A 246 2.91 -6.79 -5.13
C GLY A 246 2.28 -8.05 -4.55
N ILE A 247 1.18 -7.91 -3.81
CA ILE A 247 0.41 -9.03 -3.23
C ILE A 247 -0.04 -10.01 -4.32
N SER A 248 -0.56 -9.52 -5.45
CA SER A 248 -1.04 -10.38 -6.56
C SER A 248 0.02 -11.31 -7.15
N ALA A 249 1.31 -11.05 -6.91
CA ALA A 249 2.41 -11.90 -7.35
C ALA A 249 2.64 -13.12 -6.44
N CYS A 250 2.00 -13.15 -5.28
CA CYS A 250 2.29 -14.08 -4.20
C CYS A 250 1.51 -15.39 -4.33
N LYS A 251 2.26 -16.49 -4.23
CA LYS A 251 1.77 -17.87 -4.12
C LYS A 251 2.93 -18.80 -3.82
N ASP A 252 2.64 -20.02 -3.38
CA ASP A 252 3.64 -21.06 -3.21
C ASP A 252 4.54 -21.23 -4.46
N GLY A 253 5.85 -21.34 -4.23
CA GLY A 253 6.87 -21.47 -5.26
C GLY A 253 7.18 -20.20 -6.06
N ALA A 254 6.44 -19.09 -5.92
CA ALA A 254 6.75 -17.83 -6.60
C ALA A 254 8.04 -17.19 -6.06
N LEU A 255 8.80 -16.52 -6.93
CA LEU A 255 10.02 -15.80 -6.52
C LEU A 255 9.67 -14.48 -5.83
N TYR A 256 10.32 -14.15 -4.71
CA TYR A 256 10.09 -12.87 -4.00
C TYR A 256 10.32 -11.65 -4.90
N ARG A 257 11.36 -11.66 -5.75
CA ARG A 257 11.66 -10.57 -6.69
C ARG A 257 10.52 -10.20 -7.64
N ARG A 258 9.51 -11.08 -7.81
CA ARG A 258 8.30 -10.75 -8.58
C ARG A 258 7.49 -9.62 -7.93
N ILE A 259 7.50 -9.49 -6.61
CA ILE A 259 6.83 -8.42 -5.87
C ILE A 259 7.41 -7.08 -6.31
N GLY A 260 8.72 -6.88 -6.15
CA GLY A 260 9.40 -5.65 -6.54
C GLY A 260 9.25 -5.34 -8.03
N LYS A 261 9.33 -6.35 -8.90
CA LYS A 261 9.04 -6.17 -10.34
C LYS A 261 7.63 -5.61 -10.61
N ARG A 262 6.60 -6.15 -9.95
CA ARG A 262 5.20 -5.71 -10.14
C ARG A 262 4.94 -4.31 -9.60
N ILE A 263 5.56 -3.97 -8.46
CA ILE A 263 5.48 -2.66 -7.85
C ILE A 263 6.16 -1.62 -8.75
N SER A 264 7.41 -1.84 -9.16
CA SER A 264 8.15 -0.91 -10.04
C SER A 264 7.43 -0.68 -11.37
N GLU A 265 6.97 -1.75 -12.05
CA GLU A 265 6.23 -1.65 -13.33
C GLU A 265 4.95 -0.79 -13.23
N TYR A 266 4.37 -0.67 -12.04
CA TYR A 266 3.20 0.16 -11.80
C TYR A 266 3.61 1.59 -11.44
N ALA A 267 4.50 1.77 -10.47
CA ALA A 267 4.99 3.08 -10.03
C ALA A 267 5.59 3.91 -11.18
N GLU A 268 6.38 3.27 -12.06
CA GLU A 268 7.03 3.88 -13.23
C GLU A 268 6.03 4.57 -14.20
N ARG A 269 4.75 4.17 -14.20
CA ARG A 269 3.72 4.75 -15.09
C ARG A 269 3.20 6.11 -14.60
N TYR A 270 3.50 6.47 -13.36
CA TYR A 270 2.94 7.63 -12.69
C TYR A 270 4.00 8.66 -12.28
N ASP A 271 5.27 8.46 -12.68
CA ASP A 271 6.40 9.33 -12.37
C ASP A 271 6.59 9.56 -10.85
N PHE A 272 6.31 8.54 -10.04
CA PHE A 272 6.60 8.53 -8.60
C PHE A 272 7.82 7.67 -8.30
N SER A 273 8.62 8.10 -7.33
CA SER A 273 9.83 7.40 -6.89
C SER A 273 9.51 6.41 -5.78
N LEU A 274 10.19 5.27 -5.76
CA LEU A 274 10.16 4.29 -4.67
C LEU A 274 11.30 4.57 -3.70
N PHE A 275 11.03 4.48 -2.40
CA PHE A 275 12.11 4.42 -1.42
C PHE A 275 12.65 3.00 -1.32
N GLU A 276 13.77 2.74 -1.99
CA GLU A 276 14.33 1.39 -2.12
C GLU A 276 14.87 0.81 -0.80
N ARG A 277 15.21 1.69 0.15
CA ARG A 277 15.77 1.32 1.46
C ARG A 277 14.75 0.70 2.42
N PHE A 278 13.45 0.88 2.18
CA PHE A 278 12.39 0.31 3.02
C PHE A 278 11.81 -0.95 2.38
N VAL A 279 11.86 -2.03 3.14
CA VAL A 279 11.60 -3.39 2.68
C VAL A 279 10.53 -4.02 3.57
N GLY A 280 9.79 -4.98 3.03
CA GLY A 280 8.99 -5.88 3.85
C GLY A 280 9.87 -6.91 4.54
N HIS A 281 9.29 -7.68 5.45
CA HIS A 281 10.03 -8.63 6.28
C HIS A 281 9.14 -9.82 6.64
N GLY A 282 9.75 -10.96 6.97
CA GLY A 282 9.06 -12.04 7.67
C GLY A 282 8.51 -11.53 9.00
N ILE A 283 7.34 -12.03 9.37
CA ILE A 283 6.66 -11.68 10.63
C ILE A 283 5.91 -12.89 11.16
N GLY A 284 5.97 -13.13 12.45
CA GLY A 284 5.40 -14.29 13.10
C GLY A 284 5.52 -14.19 14.62
N SER A 285 6.12 -15.19 15.26
CA SER A 285 6.55 -15.05 16.66
C SER A 285 7.69 -14.03 16.81
N ILE A 286 8.36 -13.71 15.70
CA ILE A 286 9.39 -12.68 15.58
C ILE A 286 8.80 -11.50 14.80
N LEU A 287 8.98 -10.27 15.30
CA LEU A 287 8.45 -9.06 14.67
C LEU A 287 9.07 -8.79 13.29
N HIS A 288 10.40 -8.89 13.18
CA HIS A 288 11.15 -8.70 11.94
C HIS A 288 12.11 -9.87 11.72
N SER A 289 11.92 -10.62 10.63
CA SER A 289 12.80 -11.73 10.22
C SER A 289 12.98 -11.76 8.70
N GLU A 290 13.81 -12.65 8.18
CA GLU A 290 13.76 -13.03 6.77
C GLU A 290 12.39 -13.67 6.43
N PRO A 291 11.92 -13.57 5.17
CA PRO A 291 12.59 -12.94 4.03
C PRO A 291 12.48 -11.41 4.06
N LEU A 292 13.55 -10.69 3.72
CA LEU A 292 13.43 -9.28 3.34
C LEU A 292 12.82 -9.14 1.95
N ILE A 293 11.71 -8.42 1.86
CA ILE A 293 10.93 -8.22 0.63
C ILE A 293 11.27 -6.87 0.02
N LEU A 294 12.06 -6.89 -1.05
CA LEU A 294 12.41 -5.68 -1.79
C LEU A 294 11.24 -5.22 -2.68
N HIS A 295 10.86 -3.94 -2.53
CA HIS A 295 9.76 -3.33 -3.28
C HIS A 295 10.16 -2.74 -4.64
N HIS A 296 11.46 -2.67 -4.93
CA HIS A 296 12.00 -2.27 -6.22
C HIS A 296 12.39 -3.49 -7.06
N ARG A 297 12.51 -3.31 -8.38
CA ARG A 297 13.02 -4.36 -9.29
C ARG A 297 14.41 -4.80 -8.85
N ASN A 298 14.59 -6.11 -8.64
CA ASN A 298 15.83 -6.69 -8.14
C ASN A 298 16.00 -8.14 -8.64
N ASP A 299 17.18 -8.70 -8.38
CA ASP A 299 17.53 -10.09 -8.71
C ASP A 299 17.79 -10.96 -7.47
N LYS A 300 17.33 -10.55 -6.28
CA LYS A 300 17.50 -11.35 -5.05
C LYS A 300 16.82 -12.73 -5.25
N PRO A 301 17.52 -13.83 -4.97
CA PRO A 301 16.95 -15.17 -5.07
C PRO A 301 15.95 -15.44 -3.93
N GLY A 302 15.31 -16.61 -3.98
CA GLY A 302 14.38 -17.06 -2.94
C GLY A 302 12.96 -17.24 -3.47
N ARG A 303 12.25 -18.19 -2.86
CA ARG A 303 10.87 -18.56 -3.20
C ARG A 303 10.00 -18.52 -1.96
N MET A 304 8.75 -18.14 -2.18
CA MET A 304 7.68 -18.22 -1.19
C MET A 304 7.30 -19.69 -0.96
N VAL A 305 6.93 -20.01 0.27
CA VAL A 305 6.51 -21.35 0.68
C VAL A 305 5.13 -21.27 1.33
N GLU A 306 4.25 -22.23 1.07
CA GLU A 306 2.97 -22.35 1.79
C GLU A 306 3.14 -22.29 3.32
N GLY A 307 2.23 -21.59 4.00
CA GLY A 307 2.27 -21.37 5.46
C GLY A 307 3.17 -20.21 5.89
N GLN A 308 3.94 -19.62 4.97
CA GLN A 308 4.82 -18.50 5.27
C GLN A 308 4.06 -17.18 5.45
N THR A 309 4.46 -16.38 6.44
CA THR A 309 3.97 -15.00 6.62
C THR A 309 5.08 -13.95 6.50
N PHE A 310 4.76 -12.87 5.80
CA PHE A 310 5.64 -11.71 5.65
C PHE A 310 4.83 -10.45 5.32
N THR A 311 5.47 -9.29 5.41
CA THR A 311 4.87 -8.00 5.04
C THR A 311 5.24 -7.60 3.62
N ILE A 312 4.31 -6.91 2.96
CA ILE A 312 4.58 -6.15 1.74
C ILE A 312 4.12 -4.73 2.05
N GLY A 313 5.01 -3.76 1.88
CA GLY A 313 4.72 -2.38 2.23
C GLY A 313 5.51 -1.35 1.42
N PRO A 314 5.12 -1.09 0.15
CA PRO A 314 5.82 -0.11 -0.67
C PRO A 314 5.62 1.31 -0.14
N THR A 315 6.70 2.08 -0.19
CA THR A 315 6.69 3.50 0.14
C THR A 315 7.07 4.32 -1.08
N LEU A 316 6.19 5.23 -1.51
CA LEU A 316 6.39 6.09 -2.68
C LEU A 316 6.48 7.56 -2.27
N THR A 317 7.16 8.35 -3.10
CA THR A 317 7.23 9.81 -3.00
C THR A 317 7.09 10.48 -4.36
N MET A 318 6.73 11.76 -4.31
CA MET A 318 6.65 12.63 -5.49
C MET A 318 8.00 13.19 -5.91
N GLY A 319 9.02 13.10 -5.05
CA GLY A 319 10.32 13.72 -5.26
C GLY A 319 11.46 12.71 -5.26
N SER A 320 12.55 13.10 -4.63
CA SER A 320 13.72 12.25 -4.45
C SER A 320 13.45 11.11 -3.46
N SER A 321 14.04 9.93 -3.71
CA SER A 321 14.05 8.80 -2.77
C SER A 321 15.13 8.92 -1.69
N GLU A 322 15.84 10.05 -1.63
CA GLU A 322 16.83 10.33 -0.58
C GLU A 322 16.16 10.67 0.75
N CYS A 323 16.74 10.20 1.85
CA CYS A 323 16.19 10.31 3.20
C CYS A 323 17.20 10.85 4.21
N VAL A 324 16.69 11.47 5.27
CA VAL A 324 17.45 11.89 6.45
C VAL A 324 16.74 11.37 7.70
N THR A 325 17.52 10.83 8.66
CA THR A 325 17.01 10.47 9.99
C THR A 325 17.17 11.67 10.93
N TRP A 326 16.13 11.99 11.69
CA TRP A 326 16.19 13.03 12.72
C TRP A 326 17.07 12.61 13.91
N ASP A 327 17.44 13.59 14.74
CA ASP A 327 18.26 13.39 15.94
C ASP A 327 17.58 12.51 17.00
N ASP A 328 16.27 12.26 16.87
CA ASP A 328 15.54 11.29 17.69
C ASP A 328 15.91 9.82 17.39
N GLY A 329 16.69 9.58 16.33
CA GLY A 329 17.18 8.25 15.92
C GLY A 329 16.15 7.38 15.19
N TRP A 330 14.92 7.86 15.02
CA TRP A 330 13.80 7.08 14.50
C TRP A 330 13.12 7.72 13.30
N THR A 331 12.75 9.00 13.40
CA THR A 331 11.94 9.67 12.40
C THR A 331 12.74 9.84 11.12
N ILE A 332 12.33 9.16 10.04
CA ILE A 332 12.98 9.28 8.73
C ILE A 332 12.12 10.16 7.82
N VAL A 333 12.72 11.19 7.23
CA VAL A 333 12.04 12.16 6.35
C VAL A 333 12.68 12.19 4.96
N ALA A 334 11.89 12.50 3.94
CA ALA A 334 12.39 12.77 2.60
C ALA A 334 13.28 14.03 2.62
N SER A 335 14.47 13.95 2.03
CA SER A 335 15.49 15.02 2.12
C SER A 335 15.08 16.32 1.42
N ASP A 336 14.20 16.22 0.42
CA ASP A 336 13.67 17.36 -0.34
C ASP A 336 12.35 17.91 0.22
N GLY A 337 11.83 17.32 1.30
CA GLY A 337 10.54 17.69 1.92
C GLY A 337 9.31 17.25 1.13
N SER A 338 9.48 16.39 0.11
CA SER A 338 8.38 15.79 -0.65
C SER A 338 7.57 14.84 0.23
N ARG A 339 6.27 14.74 -0.07
CA ARG A 339 5.38 13.82 0.66
C ARG A 339 5.76 12.36 0.39
N ALA A 340 5.62 11.52 1.40
CA ALA A 340 5.80 10.09 1.36
C ALA A 340 4.50 9.38 1.75
N VAL A 341 4.18 8.29 1.07
CA VAL A 341 2.99 7.46 1.32
C VAL A 341 3.44 6.03 1.45
N LYS A 342 2.98 5.34 2.50
CA LYS A 342 3.22 3.91 2.75
C LYS A 342 1.89 3.22 3.03
N PHE A 343 1.72 2.06 2.42
CA PHE A 343 0.71 1.08 2.81
C PHE A 343 1.42 -0.21 3.12
N GLU A 344 0.89 -1.02 4.04
CA GLU A 344 1.47 -2.30 4.39
C GLU A 344 0.41 -3.31 4.79
N HIS A 345 0.54 -4.53 4.29
CA HIS A 345 -0.21 -5.68 4.75
C HIS A 345 0.71 -6.80 5.18
N THR A 346 0.29 -7.53 6.22
CA THR A 346 0.81 -8.87 6.52
C THR A 346 0.04 -9.88 5.67
N VAL A 347 0.77 -10.75 4.97
CA VAL A 347 0.19 -11.78 4.10
C VAL A 347 0.60 -13.18 4.52
N LEU A 348 -0.26 -14.15 4.25
CA LEU A 348 -0.02 -15.59 4.39
C LEU A 348 0.00 -16.24 3.01
N ILE A 349 1.09 -16.94 2.70
CA ILE A 349 1.20 -17.71 1.47
C ILE A 349 0.37 -18.99 1.59
N THR A 350 -0.47 -19.23 0.59
CA THR A 350 -1.26 -20.45 0.47
C THR A 350 -0.81 -21.23 -0.77
N LYS A 351 -1.19 -22.50 -0.85
CA LYS A 351 -0.89 -23.36 -2.01
C LYS A 351 -1.25 -22.74 -3.36
N THR A 352 -2.38 -22.03 -3.44
CA THR A 352 -2.91 -21.50 -4.70
C THR A 352 -2.75 -19.98 -4.85
N GLY A 353 -2.29 -19.27 -3.82
CA GLY A 353 -2.29 -17.82 -3.81
C GLY A 353 -1.80 -17.22 -2.50
N VAL A 354 -2.50 -16.20 -2.04
CA VAL A 354 -2.15 -15.44 -0.85
C VAL A 354 -3.42 -15.01 -0.11
N GLU A 355 -3.38 -15.07 1.21
CA GLU A 355 -4.39 -14.51 2.10
C GLU A 355 -3.83 -13.21 2.70
N VAL A 356 -4.61 -12.12 2.65
CA VAL A 356 -4.23 -10.85 3.27
C VAL A 356 -4.80 -10.84 4.69
N LEU A 357 -3.94 -11.07 5.69
CA LEU A 357 -4.38 -11.28 7.08
C LEU A 357 -4.86 -10.00 7.76
N THR A 358 -4.41 -8.84 7.28
CA THR A 358 -4.76 -7.52 7.82
C THR A 358 -5.81 -6.78 7.00
N LYS A 359 -6.70 -7.53 6.33
CA LYS A 359 -7.90 -7.01 5.68
C LYS A 359 -9.11 -7.37 6.53
N LEU A 360 -9.94 -6.38 6.86
CA LEU A 360 -11.20 -6.57 7.60
C LEU A 360 -12.36 -7.00 6.69
#